data_AF-A0A512N1K0-F1
#
_entry.id   AF-A0A512N1K0-F1
#
_cell.length_a   1.000
_cell.length_b   1.000
_cell.length_c   1.000
_cell.angle_alpha   90.00
_cell.angle_beta   90.00
_cell.angle_gamma   90.00
#
_symmetry.space_group_name_H-M   'P 1'
#
loop_
_entity.id
_entity.type
_entity.pdbx_description
1 polymer ?
#
loop_
_entity_poly.entity_id
_entity_poly.type
_entity_poly.pdbx_seq_one_letter_code
_entity_poly.pdbx_strand_id
1 'polypeptide(L)'
;MHALRNVVAVVACASILAACASNDSYQAAALQASDGGDQKAAVSLAKKEVERFSDKCSSTNRLECGTLALAYGALASYQILDRDRAGGEGSFIQAKGALSVTDPAIRASATGMVYRDVSEAFWKAGDQERAIAVFKEGRAAGGDEYLFMSSAARAAGQQPTRKPSTD
;
A
#
# COMPACT_ATOMS: atom_id res chain seq x y z
N MET A 1 10.16 -30.78 57.65
CA MET A 1 11.32 -30.52 56.76
C MET A 1 10.87 -30.71 55.33
N HIS A 2 10.67 -29.61 54.60
CA HIS A 2 10.34 -29.62 53.18
C HIS A 2 11.59 -29.98 52.36
N ALA A 3 11.46 -30.90 51.42
CA ALA A 3 12.44 -31.07 50.35
C ALA A 3 11.67 -31.28 49.03
N LEU A 4 11.46 -30.16 48.32
CA LEU A 4 11.23 -30.14 46.89
C LEU A 4 12.43 -30.78 46.18
N ARG A 5 12.18 -31.67 45.23
CA ARG A 5 13.06 -31.85 44.06
C ARG A 5 12.43 -32.79 43.03
N ASN A 6 11.88 -32.21 41.97
CA ASN A 6 12.22 -32.51 40.57
C ASN A 6 11.20 -31.80 39.67
N VAL A 7 11.39 -30.48 39.54
CA VAL A 7 10.79 -29.71 38.46
C VAL A 7 11.48 -30.17 37.17
N VAL A 8 10.71 -30.80 36.30
CA VAL A 8 11.09 -31.08 34.92
C VAL A 8 11.38 -29.74 34.25
N ALA A 9 12.65 -29.51 33.93
CA ALA A 9 13.09 -28.40 33.11
C ALA A 9 12.54 -28.60 31.70
N VAL A 10 11.44 -27.92 31.38
CA VAL A 10 10.98 -27.79 29.99
C VAL A 10 11.87 -26.74 29.33
N VAL A 11 12.78 -27.24 28.52
CA VAL A 11 13.71 -26.49 27.68
C VAL A 11 12.95 -25.81 26.53
N ALA A 12 13.19 -24.51 26.41
CA ALA A 12 13.28 -23.68 25.21
C ALA A 12 12.45 -24.07 23.97
N CYS A 13 11.45 -23.24 23.66
CA CYS A 13 11.05 -22.92 22.29
C CYS A 13 10.21 -21.61 22.23
N ALA A 14 10.62 -20.56 22.95
CA ALA A 14 9.90 -19.27 22.92
C ALA A 14 10.72 -18.10 22.34
N SER A 15 11.95 -18.33 21.88
CA SER A 15 12.87 -17.23 21.55
C SER A 15 13.19 -17.05 20.06
N ILE A 16 12.56 -17.81 19.14
CA ILE A 16 12.89 -17.74 17.69
C ILE A 16 11.90 -16.85 16.90
N LEU A 17 10.97 -16.14 17.55
CA LEU A 17 10.10 -15.18 16.86
C LEU A 17 10.59 -13.72 16.93
N ALA A 18 11.63 -13.43 17.70
CA ALA A 18 12.14 -12.06 17.84
C ALA A 18 13.21 -11.66 16.79
N ALA A 19 13.66 -12.59 15.94
CA ALA A 19 14.76 -12.36 15.00
C ALA A 19 14.32 -12.01 13.56
N CYS A 20 13.02 -12.00 13.26
CA CYS A 20 12.46 -11.48 12.01
C CYS A 20 11.72 -10.13 12.19
N ALA A 21 11.84 -9.50 13.37
CA ALA A 21 11.33 -8.15 13.66
C ALA A 21 12.40 -7.08 13.38
N SER A 22 13.18 -7.25 12.32
CA SER A 22 14.17 -6.25 11.90
C SER A 22 13.47 -5.10 11.17
N ASN A 23 13.24 -4.01 11.91
CA ASN A 23 12.71 -2.71 11.46
C ASN A 23 11.26 -2.73 10.93
N ASP A 24 10.30 -2.85 11.85
CA ASP A 24 8.86 -2.80 11.59
C ASP A 24 8.50 -1.65 10.62
N SER A 25 8.26 -1.98 9.35
CA SER A 25 7.65 -1.04 8.41
C SER A 25 6.30 -0.64 8.97
N TYR A 26 6.03 0.67 9.06
CA TYR A 26 4.74 1.16 9.55
C TYR A 26 3.60 0.72 8.64
N GLN A 27 3.90 0.30 7.40
CA GLN A 27 2.93 -0.14 6.41
C GLN A 27 2.17 -1.41 6.81
N ALA A 28 2.84 -2.40 7.42
CA ALA A 28 2.17 -3.62 7.88
C ALA A 28 1.18 -3.31 9.02
N ALA A 29 1.60 -2.48 9.97
CA ALA A 29 0.75 -2.03 11.06
C ALA A 29 -0.41 -1.14 10.55
N ALA A 30 -0.16 -0.27 9.56
CA ALA A 30 -1.19 0.57 8.96
C ALA A 30 -2.25 -0.28 8.23
N LEU A 31 -1.82 -1.31 7.50
CA LEU A 31 -2.72 -2.24 6.83
C LEU A 31 -3.58 -2.99 7.85
N GLN A 32 -2.97 -3.53 8.91
CA GLN A 32 -3.69 -4.22 9.97
C GLN A 32 -4.72 -3.30 10.66
N ALA A 33 -4.35 -2.04 10.91
CA ALA A 33 -5.27 -1.05 11.46
C ALA A 33 -6.45 -0.77 10.51
N SER A 34 -6.18 -0.60 9.21
CA SER A 34 -7.22 -0.36 8.20
C SER A 34 -8.16 -1.55 8.03
N ASP A 35 -7.63 -2.78 7.99
CA ASP A 35 -8.42 -4.02 7.93
C ASP A 35 -9.29 -4.20 9.18
N GLY A 36 -8.81 -3.76 10.34
CA GLY A 36 -9.55 -3.69 11.60
C GLY A 36 -10.56 -2.53 11.67
N GLY A 37 -10.61 -1.66 10.67
CA GLY A 37 -11.49 -0.49 10.62
C GLY A 37 -10.98 0.76 11.34
N ASP A 38 -9.80 0.72 11.96
CA ASP A 38 -9.17 1.87 12.60
C ASP A 38 -8.40 2.73 11.57
N GLN A 39 -9.15 3.47 10.76
CA GLN A 39 -8.58 4.29 9.70
C GLN A 39 -7.72 5.44 10.26
N LYS A 40 -8.02 5.95 11.45
CA LYS A 40 -7.20 6.99 12.09
C LYS A 40 -5.80 6.47 12.45
N ALA A 41 -5.72 5.28 13.04
CA ALA A 41 -4.43 4.65 13.29
C ALA A 41 -3.69 4.33 11.99
N ALA A 42 -4.42 3.81 10.98
CA ALA A 42 -3.84 3.53 9.66
C ALA A 42 -3.24 4.79 9.01
N VAL A 43 -3.95 5.92 9.01
CA VAL A 43 -3.46 7.21 8.52
C VAL A 43 -2.23 7.68 9.30
N SER A 44 -2.25 7.59 10.63
CA SER A 44 -1.12 7.98 11.49
C SER A 44 0.14 7.18 11.18
N LEU A 45 0.01 5.86 11.00
CA LEU A 45 1.12 4.98 10.66
C LEU A 45 1.62 5.19 9.22
N ALA A 46 0.71 5.38 8.26
CA ALA A 46 1.09 5.65 6.87
C ALA A 46 1.84 6.98 6.71
N LYS A 47 1.52 8.01 7.51
CA LYS A 47 2.31 9.25 7.54
C LYS A 47 3.76 9.01 7.95
N LYS A 48 4.00 8.15 8.94
CA LYS A 48 5.37 7.80 9.36
C LYS A 48 6.13 7.05 8.27
N GLU A 49 5.44 6.20 7.49
CA GLU A 49 6.07 5.53 6.34
C GLU A 49 6.44 6.54 5.24
N VAL A 50 5.57 7.50 4.94
CA VAL A 50 5.90 8.60 4.02
C VAL A 50 7.13 9.39 4.50
N GLU A 51 7.17 9.76 5.77
CA GLU A 51 8.32 10.50 6.35
C GLU A 51 9.62 9.71 6.21
N ARG A 52 9.59 8.39 6.39
CA ARG A 52 10.76 7.49 6.27
C ARG A 52 11.42 7.46 4.89
N PHE A 53 10.67 7.79 3.83
CA PHE A 53 11.14 7.75 2.44
C PHE A 53 11.26 9.13 1.79
N SER A 54 10.68 10.17 2.39
CA SER A 54 10.61 11.51 1.80
C SER A 54 11.99 12.12 1.51
N ASP A 55 12.96 11.90 2.39
CA ASP A 55 14.34 12.39 2.24
C ASP A 55 15.22 11.49 1.35
N LYS A 56 14.75 10.28 1.00
CA LYS A 56 15.50 9.31 0.20
C LYS A 56 15.18 9.39 -1.29
N CYS A 57 13.96 9.80 -1.65
CA CYS A 57 13.58 9.99 -3.04
C CYS A 57 14.39 11.13 -3.67
N SER A 58 15.15 10.82 -4.71
CA SER A 58 15.91 11.81 -5.47
C SER A 58 16.14 11.33 -6.91
N SER A 59 16.62 12.23 -7.78
CA SER A 59 16.94 11.90 -9.17
C SER A 59 18.01 10.82 -9.32
N THR A 60 18.86 10.64 -8.30
CA THR A 60 19.91 9.61 -8.21
C THR A 60 19.46 8.37 -7.43
N ASN A 61 18.34 8.44 -6.71
CA ASN A 61 17.79 7.32 -5.94
C ASN A 61 16.31 7.08 -6.31
N ARG A 62 16.10 6.72 -7.58
CA ARG A 62 14.78 6.65 -8.20
C ARG A 62 13.94 5.46 -7.73
N LEU A 63 14.57 4.41 -7.21
CA LEU A 63 13.87 3.29 -6.60
C LEU A 63 13.12 3.73 -5.34
N GLU A 64 13.75 4.55 -4.51
CA GLU A 64 13.11 5.11 -3.30
C GLU A 64 11.95 6.06 -3.63
N CYS A 65 11.96 6.70 -4.81
CA CYS A 65 10.79 7.44 -5.29
C CYS A 65 9.61 6.51 -5.62
N GLY A 66 9.87 5.29 -6.08
CA GLY A 66 8.82 4.27 -6.25
C GLY A 66 8.23 3.85 -4.91
N THR A 67 9.08 3.62 -3.91
CA THR A 67 8.63 3.31 -2.54
C THR A 67 7.84 4.47 -1.92
N LEU A 68 8.31 5.71 -2.09
CA LEU A 68 7.61 6.90 -1.62
C LEU A 68 6.24 7.07 -2.32
N ALA A 69 6.16 6.78 -3.63
CA ALA A 69 4.90 6.79 -4.35
C ALA A 69 3.90 5.78 -3.77
N LEU A 70 4.34 4.57 -3.47
CA LEU A 70 3.51 3.54 -2.81
C LEU A 70 3.07 3.98 -1.42
N ALA A 71 3.95 4.59 -0.62
CA ALA A 71 3.62 5.12 0.70
C ALA A 71 2.55 6.22 0.63
N TYR A 72 2.68 7.17 -0.30
CA TYR A 72 1.65 8.18 -0.54
C TYR A 72 0.35 7.60 -1.07
N GLY A 73 0.39 6.58 -1.93
CA GLY A 73 -0.81 5.88 -2.42
C GLY A 73 -1.58 5.16 -1.29
N ALA A 74 -0.86 4.53 -0.37
CA ALA A 74 -1.44 3.93 0.82
C ALA A 74 -2.05 4.98 1.76
N LEU A 75 -1.31 6.07 2.04
CA LEU A 75 -1.81 7.19 2.84
C LEU A 75 -3.09 7.79 2.23
N ALA A 76 -3.09 8.02 0.92
CA ALA A 76 -4.26 8.51 0.18
C ALA A 76 -5.47 7.58 0.38
N SER A 77 -5.25 6.27 0.23
CA SER A 77 -6.29 5.26 0.38
C SER A 77 -6.89 5.26 1.79
N TYR A 78 -6.06 5.30 2.84
CA TYR A 78 -6.53 5.34 4.22
C TYR A 78 -7.27 6.64 4.55
N GLN A 79 -6.83 7.78 4.03
CA GLN A 79 -7.53 9.06 4.22
C GLN A 79 -8.92 9.06 3.55
N ILE A 80 -9.03 8.49 2.35
CA ILE A 80 -10.33 8.34 1.67
C ILE A 80 -11.28 7.47 2.50
N LEU A 81 -10.76 6.35 3.05
CA LEU A 81 -11.54 5.46 3.92
C LEU A 81 -11.92 6.12 5.26
N ASP A 82 -11.08 7.01 5.80
CA ASP A 82 -11.36 7.85 6.98
C ASP A 82 -12.29 9.04 6.67
N ARG A 83 -12.89 9.08 5.48
CA ARG A 83 -13.77 10.18 4.99
C ARG A 83 -13.05 11.52 4.80
N ASP A 84 -11.73 11.56 4.85
CA ASP A 84 -10.91 12.71 4.48
C ASP A 84 -10.59 12.68 2.97
N ARG A 85 -11.60 12.98 2.15
CA ARG A 85 -11.45 13.03 0.69
C ARG A 85 -10.34 14.00 0.26
N ALA A 86 -10.32 15.21 0.86
CA ALA A 86 -9.40 16.26 0.46
C ALA A 86 -7.95 15.87 0.77
N GLY A 87 -7.69 15.33 1.96
CA GLY A 87 -6.39 14.78 2.31
C GLY A 87 -5.99 13.61 1.40
N GLY A 88 -6.93 12.72 1.09
CA GLY A 88 -6.72 11.61 0.17
C GLY A 88 -6.26 12.04 -1.23
N GLU A 89 -6.97 12.98 -1.85
CA GLU A 89 -6.59 13.56 -3.14
C GLU A 89 -5.22 14.28 -3.07
N GLY A 90 -4.95 14.99 -1.97
CA GLY A 90 -3.67 15.65 -1.74
C GLY A 90 -2.49 14.66 -1.71
N SER A 91 -2.61 13.58 -0.93
CA SER A 91 -1.61 12.51 -0.89
C SER A 91 -1.47 11.81 -2.23
N PHE A 92 -2.57 11.61 -2.97
CA PHE A 92 -2.51 11.01 -4.29
C PHE A 92 -1.78 11.88 -5.31
N ILE A 93 -1.93 13.21 -5.25
CA ILE A 93 -1.12 14.14 -6.05
C ILE A 93 0.37 13.97 -5.75
N GLN A 94 0.74 13.83 -4.47
CA GLN A 94 2.14 13.58 -4.09
C GLN A 94 2.65 12.23 -4.62
N ALA A 95 1.81 11.18 -4.57
CA ALA A 95 2.15 9.87 -5.16
C ALA A 95 2.47 10.00 -6.65
N LYS A 96 1.65 10.74 -7.41
CA LYS A 96 1.89 11.01 -8.85
C LYS A 96 3.18 11.78 -9.08
N GLY A 97 3.51 12.73 -8.21
CA GLY A 97 4.79 13.43 -8.22
C GLY A 97 5.97 12.47 -8.09
N ALA A 98 5.93 11.58 -7.09
CA ALA A 98 6.97 10.58 -6.87
C ALA A 98 7.06 9.54 -8.01
N LEU A 99 5.93 9.12 -8.59
CA LEU A 99 5.89 8.25 -9.79
C LEU A 99 6.62 8.86 -10.99
N SER A 100 6.55 10.18 -11.18
CA SER A 100 7.23 10.85 -12.30
C SER A 100 8.76 10.73 -12.26
N VAL A 101 9.33 10.58 -11.05
CA VAL A 101 10.77 10.44 -10.79
C VAL A 101 11.20 8.96 -10.68
N THR A 102 10.23 8.07 -10.40
CA THR A 102 10.46 6.64 -10.20
C THR A 102 11.22 5.98 -11.34
N ASP A 103 12.07 5.01 -11.00
CA ASP A 103 12.87 4.26 -11.96
C ASP A 103 11.96 3.67 -13.07
N PRO A 104 12.25 3.92 -14.36
CA PRO A 104 11.46 3.41 -15.47
C PRO A 104 11.21 1.90 -15.42
N ALA A 105 12.15 1.10 -14.89
CA ALA A 105 12.04 -0.35 -14.81
C ALA A 105 10.91 -0.84 -13.89
N ILE A 106 10.55 -0.06 -12.86
CA ILE A 106 9.48 -0.42 -11.91
C ILE A 106 8.25 0.50 -12.00
N ARG A 107 8.32 1.55 -12.83
CA ARG A 107 7.31 2.61 -12.86
C ARG A 107 5.92 2.08 -13.21
N ALA A 108 5.81 1.17 -14.18
CA ALA A 108 4.52 0.63 -14.60
C ALA A 108 3.81 -0.09 -13.43
N SER A 109 4.55 -0.90 -12.67
CA SER A 109 4.03 -1.62 -11.50
C SER A 109 3.71 -0.70 -10.33
N ALA A 110 4.58 0.28 -10.03
CA ALA A 110 4.30 1.27 -9.00
C ALA A 110 3.04 2.08 -9.34
N THR A 111 2.90 2.52 -10.60
CA THR A 111 1.69 3.17 -11.11
C THR A 111 0.47 2.24 -10.97
N GLY A 112 0.59 0.98 -11.38
CA GLY A 112 -0.49 0.00 -11.29
C GLY A 112 -1.02 -0.16 -9.87
N MET A 113 -0.12 -0.34 -8.90
CA MET A 113 -0.47 -0.49 -7.48
C MET A 113 -1.07 0.78 -6.88
N VAL A 114 -0.43 1.95 -7.05
CA VAL A 114 -0.93 3.22 -6.49
C VAL A 114 -2.34 3.53 -7.01
N TYR A 115 -2.55 3.44 -8.32
CA TYR A 115 -3.85 3.75 -8.91
C TYR A 115 -4.91 2.69 -8.58
N ARG A 116 -4.53 1.40 -8.48
CA ARG A 116 -5.43 0.34 -7.99
C ARG A 116 -5.95 0.69 -6.58
N ASP A 117 -5.05 0.98 -5.66
CA ASP A 117 -5.37 1.14 -4.24
C ASP A 117 -6.24 2.39 -4.01
N VAL A 118 -5.89 3.52 -4.64
CA VAL A 118 -6.68 4.75 -4.54
C VAL A 118 -8.05 4.60 -5.20
N SER A 119 -8.11 3.94 -6.37
CA SER A 119 -9.39 3.64 -7.04
C SER A 119 -10.29 2.77 -6.15
N GLU A 120 -9.72 1.73 -5.54
CA GLU A 120 -10.45 0.84 -4.63
C GLU A 120 -10.90 1.54 -3.36
N ALA A 121 -10.11 2.46 -2.81
CA ALA A 121 -10.50 3.26 -1.65
C ALA A 121 -11.72 4.14 -1.94
N PHE A 122 -11.75 4.83 -3.08
CA PHE A 122 -12.92 5.59 -3.51
C PHE A 122 -14.15 4.70 -3.71
N TRP A 123 -13.95 3.53 -4.32
CA TRP A 123 -15.02 2.55 -4.53
C TRP A 123 -15.66 2.14 -3.20
N LYS A 124 -14.83 1.73 -2.23
CA LYS A 124 -15.26 1.35 -0.88
C LYS A 124 -15.88 2.50 -0.10
N ALA A 125 -15.43 3.74 -0.31
CA ALA A 125 -16.04 4.92 0.29
C ALA A 125 -17.41 5.28 -0.33
N GLY A 126 -17.80 4.64 -1.44
CA GLY A 126 -19.07 4.86 -2.13
C GLY A 126 -19.01 5.88 -3.28
N ASP A 127 -17.84 6.43 -3.59
CA ASP A 127 -17.65 7.30 -4.75
C ASP A 127 -17.15 6.50 -5.96
N GLN A 128 -18.10 5.82 -6.60
CA GLN A 128 -17.82 4.98 -7.77
C GLN A 128 -17.40 5.79 -9.00
N GLU A 129 -17.92 7.01 -9.16
CA GLU A 129 -17.56 7.88 -10.28
C GLU A 129 -16.08 8.25 -10.20
N ARG A 130 -15.60 8.70 -9.03
CA ARG A 130 -14.19 9.01 -8.84
C ARG A 130 -13.32 7.77 -8.92
N ALA A 131 -13.75 6.63 -8.36
CA ALA A 131 -13.04 5.37 -8.48
C ALA A 131 -12.76 4.98 -9.95
N ILE A 132 -13.77 5.09 -10.82
CA ILE A 132 -13.65 4.83 -12.26
C ILE A 132 -12.74 5.86 -12.94
N ALA A 133 -12.83 7.13 -12.56
CA ALA A 133 -11.96 8.17 -13.08
C ALA A 133 -10.48 7.90 -12.74
N VAL A 134 -10.19 7.53 -11.48
CA VAL A 134 -8.83 7.15 -11.05
C VAL A 134 -8.33 5.92 -11.83
N PHE A 135 -9.15 4.89 -12.00
CA PHE A 135 -8.77 3.73 -12.82
C PHE A 135 -8.39 4.12 -14.25
N LYS A 136 -9.21 4.95 -14.91
CA LYS A 136 -8.95 5.42 -16.27
C LYS A 136 -7.68 6.27 -16.36
N GLU A 137 -7.43 7.12 -15.35
CA GLU A 137 -6.21 7.91 -15.23
C GLU A 137 -4.97 7.01 -15.09
N GLY A 138 -5.03 5.97 -14.25
CA GLY A 138 -3.93 5.02 -14.06
C GLY A 138 -3.60 4.24 -15.32
N ARG A 139 -4.63 3.87 -16.09
CA ARG A 139 -4.44 3.20 -17.39
C ARG A 139 -3.76 4.12 -18.39
N ALA A 140 -4.16 5.40 -18.44
CA ALA A 140 -3.51 6.39 -19.29
C ALA A 140 -2.07 6.68 -18.85
N ALA A 141 -1.77 6.57 -17.55
CA ALA A 141 -0.43 6.71 -16.99
C ALA A 141 0.47 5.46 -17.19
N GLY A 142 -0.02 4.40 -17.82
CA GLY A 142 0.75 3.19 -18.11
C GLY A 142 0.88 2.22 -16.93
N GLY A 143 -0.10 2.21 -16.01
CA GLY A 143 -0.20 1.16 -14.98
C GLY A 143 -0.33 -0.24 -15.61
N ASP A 144 0.34 -1.21 -15.01
CA ASP A 144 0.37 -2.61 -15.47
C ASP A 144 -0.84 -3.43 -15.02
N GLU A 145 -0.75 -4.76 -15.05
CA GLU A 145 -1.83 -5.68 -14.67
C GLU A 145 -2.37 -5.46 -13.26
N TYR A 146 -1.58 -4.94 -12.31
CA TYR A 146 -2.05 -4.71 -10.94
C TYR A 146 -3.22 -3.71 -10.92
N LEU A 147 -3.23 -2.73 -11.82
CA LEU A 147 -4.31 -1.75 -11.93
C LEU A 147 -5.68 -2.42 -12.11
N PHE A 148 -5.73 -3.50 -12.88
CA PHE A 148 -6.96 -4.18 -13.27
C PHE A 148 -7.55 -5.07 -12.18
N MET A 149 -6.88 -5.14 -11.02
CA MET A 149 -7.41 -5.82 -9.83
C MET A 149 -8.44 -4.96 -9.07
N SER A 150 -8.61 -3.68 -9.41
CA SER A 150 -9.60 -2.81 -8.75
C SER A 150 -11.04 -3.16 -9.13
N SER A 151 -11.98 -2.86 -8.23
CA SER A 151 -13.42 -3.01 -8.50
C SER A 151 -13.87 -2.11 -9.67
N ALA A 152 -13.28 -0.93 -9.80
CA ALA A 152 -13.54 0.00 -10.90
C ALA A 152 -13.16 -0.56 -12.27
N ALA A 153 -12.12 -1.41 -12.37
CA ALA A 153 -11.75 -2.06 -13.62
C ALA A 153 -12.87 -2.98 -14.15
N ARG A 154 -13.51 -3.74 -13.24
CA ARG A 154 -14.67 -4.59 -13.56
C ARG A 154 -15.86 -3.75 -13.99
N ALA A 155 -16.15 -2.67 -13.25
CA ALA A 155 -17.25 -1.75 -13.58
C ALA A 155 -17.04 -1.04 -14.93
N ALA A 156 -15.79 -0.78 -15.31
CA ALA A 156 -15.43 -0.22 -16.61
C ALA A 156 -15.45 -1.26 -17.76
N GLY A 157 -15.82 -2.52 -17.51
CA GLY A 157 -15.84 -3.59 -18.51
C GLY A 157 -14.44 -4.04 -18.96
N GLN A 158 -13.41 -3.79 -18.15
CA GLN A 158 -12.02 -4.08 -18.47
C GLN A 158 -11.43 -5.05 -17.47
N GLN A 159 -11.73 -6.34 -17.63
CA GLN A 159 -10.92 -7.39 -17.01
C GLN A 159 -9.67 -7.63 -17.85
N PRO A 160 -8.55 -8.05 -17.23
CA PRO A 160 -7.45 -8.61 -18.00
C PRO A 160 -8.02 -9.81 -18.75
N THR A 161 -8.04 -9.74 -20.08
CA THR A 161 -8.16 -10.95 -20.88
C THR A 161 -6.90 -11.73 -20.62
N ARG A 162 -6.96 -12.69 -19.69
CA ARG A 162 -5.96 -13.75 -19.62
C ARG A 162 -6.06 -14.48 -20.95
N LYS A 163 -5.31 -14.06 -21.96
CA LYS A 163 -5.12 -14.85 -23.17
C LYS A 163 -4.63 -16.21 -22.66
N PRO A 164 -5.29 -17.33 -23.03
CA PRO A 164 -4.67 -18.63 -22.84
C PRO A 164 -3.31 -18.57 -23.54
N SER A 165 -2.24 -18.94 -22.83
CA SER A 165 -0.96 -19.21 -23.47
C SER A 165 -1.21 -20.31 -24.49
N THR A 166 -1.24 -19.97 -25.77
CA THR A 166 -0.94 -20.91 -26.83
C THR A 166 0.52 -20.71 -27.13
N ASP A 167 1.34 -21.43 -26.37
CA ASP A 167 2.52 -22.20 -26.80
C ASP A 167 3.16 -22.87 -25.58
#